data_AF-A0A348XLS2-F1
#
_entry.id   AF-A0A348XLS2-F1
#
_cell.length_a   1.000
_cell.length_b   1.000
_cell.length_c   1.000
_cell.angle_alpha   90.00
_cell.angle_beta   90.00
_cell.angle_gamma   90.00
#
_symmetry.space_group_name_H-M   'P 1'
#
loop_
_entity.id
_entity.type
_entity.pdbx_description
1 polymer ?
#
loop_
_entity_poly.entity_id
_entity_poly.type
_entity_poly.pdbx_seq_one_letter_code
_entity_poly.pdbx_strand_id
1 'polypeptide(L)' 'DDPRTNDRIEFIGGIHGTDRLVNHVESGRAAVAFSMYPVSVEQLMAIADCGEIMPPKSTWFEPKLRDGLVLHTFG' A
#
# COMPACT_ATOMS: atom_id res chain seq x y z
N ASP A 1 7.69 1.04 17.52
CA ASP A 1 6.25 1.24 17.22
C ASP A 1 5.94 1.84 15.85
N ASP A 2 6.93 2.15 14.99
CA ASP A 2 6.63 2.58 13.61
C ASP A 2 6.18 1.37 12.76
N PRO A 3 4.96 1.39 12.16
CA PRO A 3 4.49 0.30 11.33
C PRO A 3 5.36 0.05 10.08
N ARG A 4 6.19 1.00 9.66
CA ARG A 4 7.09 0.84 8.50
C ARG A 4 8.27 -0.09 8.74
N THR A 5 8.67 -0.28 10.00
CA THR A 5 9.88 -1.03 10.38
C THR A 5 9.61 -2.08 11.46
N ASN A 6 8.36 -2.26 11.86
CA ASN A 6 8.00 -3.21 12.90
C ASN A 6 7.93 -4.64 12.35
N ASP A 7 8.81 -5.51 12.82
CA ASP A 7 8.88 -6.93 12.42
C ASP A 7 7.61 -7.73 12.71
N ARG A 8 6.71 -7.19 13.56
CA ARG A 8 5.41 -7.81 13.86
C ARG A 8 4.32 -7.51 12.83
N ILE A 9 4.59 -6.64 11.85
CA ILE A 9 3.61 -6.16 10.87
C ILE A 9 4.13 -6.46 9.47
N GLU A 10 3.44 -7.34 8.74
CA GLU A 10 3.73 -7.64 7.33
C GLU A 10 2.66 -7.01 6.42
N PHE A 11 3.10 -6.40 5.31
CA PHE A 11 2.21 -5.87 4.28
C PHE A 11 2.24 -6.77 3.05
N ILE A 12 1.06 -7.23 2.64
CA ILE A 12 0.89 -8.06 1.45
C ILE A 12 0.36 -7.18 0.32
N GLY A 13 1.08 -7.15 -0.81
CA GLY A 13 0.62 -6.43 -1.99
C GLY A 13 -0.67 -7.01 -2.56
N GLY A 14 -1.54 -6.15 -3.10
CA GLY A 14 -2.86 -6.53 -3.61
C GLY A 14 -2.85 -7.62 -4.69
N ILE A 15 -1.73 -7.78 -5.41
CA ILE A 15 -1.55 -8.81 -6.45
C ILE A 15 -1.70 -10.25 -5.95
N HIS A 16 -1.48 -10.48 -4.65
CA HIS A 16 -1.57 -11.82 -4.08
C HIS A 16 -2.98 -12.18 -3.62
N GLY A 17 -3.94 -11.25 -3.75
CA GLY A 17 -5.31 -11.42 -3.29
C GLY A 17 -5.42 -11.64 -1.77
N THR A 18 -6.65 -11.91 -1.32
CA THR A 18 -6.95 -12.20 0.08
C THR A 18 -6.51 -13.59 0.52
N ASP A 19 -6.31 -14.53 -0.42
CA ASP A 19 -5.92 -15.91 -0.11
C ASP A 19 -4.57 -15.97 0.62
N ARG A 20 -3.63 -15.08 0.28
CA ARG A 20 -2.34 -15.01 0.98
C ARG A 20 -2.54 -14.57 2.44
N LEU A 21 -3.50 -13.68 2.73
CA LEU A 21 -3.84 -13.26 4.10
C LEU A 21 -4.44 -14.42 4.90
N VAL A 22 -5.39 -15.15 4.31
CA VAL A 22 -6.02 -16.33 4.93
C VAL A 22 -4.96 -17.37 5.31
N ASN A 23 -4.10 -17.73 4.35
CA ASN A 23 -3.02 -18.68 4.58
C ASN A 23 -2.05 -18.26 5.70
N HIS A 24 -1.79 -16.96 5.92
CA HIS A 24 -0.91 -16.53 7.01
C HIS A 24 -1.55 -16.72 8.38
N VAL A 25 -2.86 -16.52 8.49
CA VAL A 25 -3.60 -16.77 9.73
C VAL A 25 -3.72 -18.27 9.98
N GLU A 26 -4.12 -19.06 8.98
CA GLU A 26 -4.29 -20.51 9.11
C GLU A 26 -2.97 -21.26 9.42
N SER A 27 -1.85 -20.79 8.86
CA SER A 27 -0.52 -21.37 9.16
C SER A 27 0.08 -20.91 10.50
N GLY A 28 -0.60 -20.04 11.25
CA GLY A 28 -0.10 -19.51 12.53
C GLY A 28 1.03 -18.48 12.38
N ARG A 29 1.35 -18.05 11.15
CA ARG A 29 2.36 -17.00 10.91
C ARG A 29 1.87 -15.62 11.31
N ALA A 30 0.56 -15.38 11.25
CA ALA A 30 -0.08 -14.17 11.73
C ALA A 30 -1.21 -14.52 12.70
N ALA A 31 -1.41 -13.71 13.73
CA ALA A 31 -2.53 -13.89 14.66
C ALA A 31 -3.86 -13.37 14.07
N VAL A 32 -3.79 -12.38 13.19
CA VAL A 32 -4.93 -11.73 12.53
C VAL A 32 -4.47 -11.11 11.21
N ALA A 33 -5.40 -10.95 10.27
CA ALA A 33 -5.18 -10.22 9.03
C ALA A 33 -6.31 -9.22 8.78
N PHE A 34 -5.98 -8.10 8.14
CA PHE A 34 -6.93 -7.06 7.73
C PHE A 34 -6.86 -6.87 6.21
N SER A 35 -8.02 -6.82 5.56
CA SER A 35 -8.14 -6.43 4.15
C SER A 35 -8.80 -5.06 4.09
N MET A 36 -8.18 -4.12 3.38
CA MET A 36 -8.69 -2.77 3.23
C MET A 36 -9.37 -2.61 1.87
N TYR A 37 -10.43 -1.80 1.82
CA TYR A 37 -11.01 -1.41 0.54
C TYR A 37 -10.02 -0.57 -0.27
N PRO A 38 -9.93 -0.77 -1.59
CA PRO A 38 -9.10 0.07 -2.43
C PRO A 38 -9.61 1.52 -2.39
N VAL A 39 -8.67 2.47 -2.32
CA VAL A 39 -8.99 3.90 -2.48
C VAL A 39 -9.22 4.21 -3.95
N SER A 40 -10.18 5.08 -4.25
CA SER A 40 -10.37 5.57 -5.62
C SER A 40 -9.29 6.60 -5.99
N VAL A 41 -9.10 6.83 -7.29
CA VAL A 41 -8.20 7.87 -7.78
C VAL A 41 -8.67 9.25 -7.33
N GLU A 42 -9.97 9.49 -7.33
CA GLU A 42 -10.56 10.76 -6.88
C GLU A 42 -10.28 11.02 -5.40
N GLN A 43 -10.38 9.99 -4.55
CA GLN A 43 -10.05 10.10 -3.12
C GLN A 43 -8.57 10.39 -2.92
N LEU A 44 -7.70 9.74 -3.69
CA LEU A 44 -6.27 10.00 -3.66
C LEU A 44 -5.95 11.46 -4.03
N MET A 45 -6.56 11.97 -5.10
CA MET A 45 -6.38 13.36 -5.54
C MET A 45 -6.88 14.34 -4.49
N ALA A 46 -8.05 14.10 -3.90
CA ALA A 46 -8.60 14.96 -2.85
C ALA A 46 -7.68 15.06 -1.62
N ILE A 47 -7.05 13.95 -1.21
CA ILE A 47 -6.10 13.94 -0.09
C ILE A 47 -4.84 14.76 -0.43
N ALA A 48 -4.34 14.65 -1.66
CA ALA A 48 -3.20 15.44 -2.12
C ALA A 48 -3.53 16.94 -2.21
N ASP A 49 -4.71 17.30 -2.70
CA ASP A 49 -5.19 18.68 -2.80
C ASP A 49 -5.36 19.33 -1.41
N CYS A 50 -5.70 18.53 -0.39
CA CYS A 50 -5.75 18.95 1.01
C CYS A 50 -4.35 19.10 1.67
N GLY A 51 -3.26 18.76 0.97
CA GLY A 51 -1.90 18.77 1.54
C GLY A 51 -1.66 17.66 2.57
N GLU A 52 -2.51 16.63 2.59
CA GLU A 52 -2.40 15.49 3.50
C GLU A 52 -1.59 14.34 2.90
N ILE A 53 -1.21 13.38 3.75
CA ILE A 53 -0.38 12.24 3.37
C ILE A 53 -1.14 10.94 3.64
N MET A 54 -1.17 10.05 2.64
CA MET A 54 -1.73 8.71 2.81
C MET A 54 -0.99 7.94 3.92
N PRO A 55 -1.70 7.18 4.77
CA PRO A 55 -1.06 6.29 5.72
C PRO A 55 -0.07 5.35 5.03
N PRO A 56 1.06 5.02 5.69
CA PRO A 56 2.06 4.16 5.07
C PRO A 56 1.44 2.82 4.66
N LYS A 57 1.71 2.42 3.41
CA LYS A 57 1.31 1.12 2.83
C LYS A 57 -0.22 0.90 2.71
N SER A 58 -1.04 1.96 2.77
CA SER A 58 -2.50 1.86 2.59
C SER A 58 -2.97 1.87 1.13
N THR A 59 -2.05 1.97 0.16
CA THR A 59 -2.35 2.02 -1.27
C THR A 59 -1.32 1.24 -2.09
N TRP A 60 -1.77 0.48 -3.09
CA TRP A 60 -0.91 -0.26 -4.02
C TRP A 60 -1.15 0.20 -5.45
N PHE A 61 -0.12 0.78 -6.09
CA PHE A 61 -0.15 1.17 -7.51
C PHE A 61 0.55 0.15 -8.39
N GLU A 62 -0.04 -0.08 -9.55
CA GLU A 62 0.51 -0.94 -10.59
C GLU A 62 0.31 -0.30 -11.98
N PRO A 63 1.33 -0.32 -12.86
CA PRO A 63 2.71 -0.74 -12.58
C PRO A 63 3.38 0.21 -11.58
N LYS A 64 4.32 -0.31 -10.77
CA LYS A 64 5.25 0.57 -10.06
C LYS A 64 5.96 1.40 -11.13
N LEU A 65 5.87 2.73 -11.05
CA LEU A 65 6.67 3.61 -11.90
C LEU A 65 8.11 3.12 -11.78
N ARG A 66 8.67 2.60 -12.87
CA ARG A 66 10.08 2.22 -12.91
C ARG A 66 10.87 3.49 -12.61
N ASP A 67 11.74 3.44 -11.62
CA ASP A 67 12.60 4.56 -11.24
C ASP A 67 13.27 5.15 -12.50
N GLY A 68 12.94 6.41 -12.83
CA GLY A 68 13.49 7.09 -14.02
C GLY A 68 12.54 7.98 -14.81
N LEU A 69 11.57 8.67 -14.20
CA LEU A 69 10.88 9.77 -14.91
C LEU A 69 11.69 11.06 -14.77
N VAL A 70 12.60 11.34 -15.71
CA VAL A 70 13.25 12.66 -15.82
C VAL A 70 12.29 13.61 -16.53
N LEU A 71 11.66 14.53 -15.79
CA LEU A 71 10.93 15.65 -16.37
C LEU A 71 11.94 16.75 -16.70
N HIS A 72 12.45 16.76 -17.93
CA HIS A 72 13.14 17.93 -18.48
C HIS A 72 12.11 18.88 -19.06
N THR A 73 11.83 19.97 -18.34
CA THR A 73 11.04 21.07 -18.89
C THR A 73 11.91 21.82 -19.90
N PHE A 74 11.65 21.65 -21.19
CA PHE A 74 12.23 22.54 -22.20
C PHE A 74 11.62 23.94 -21.99
N GLY A 75 12.47 24.89 -21.60
CA GLY A 75 12.20 26.32 -21.67
C GLY A 75 12.65 26.88 -23.01
#